data_AF-A0AAU9S2J5-F1
#
_entry.id   AF-A0AAU9S2J5-F1
#
_cell.length_a   1.000
_cell.length_b   1.000
_cell.length_c   1.000
_cell.angle_alpha   90.00
_cell.angle_beta   90.00
_cell.angle_gamma   90.00
#
_symmetry.space_group_name_H-M   'P 1'
#
loop_
_entity.id
_entity.type
_entity.pdbx_description
1 polymer ?
#
loop_
_entity_poly.entity_id
_entity_poly.type
_entity_poly.pdbx_seq_one_letter_code
_entity_poly.pdbx_strand_id
1 'polypeptide(L)' 'MADVERRERVGSDGSIDEGFVRPDEFLRYMHVGLLCVQEDAYDRPTMSSVAVMLKSETVTLCQPEKPAFFAGDSQTPAN' A
#
# COMPACT_ATOMS: atom_id res chain seq x y z
N MET A 1 41.11 20.57 -8.50
CA MET A 1 39.92 19.84 -8.98
C MET A 1 38.89 19.90 -7.86
N ALA A 2 38.28 21.06 -7.71
CA ALA A 2 37.15 21.26 -6.82
C ALA A 2 35.90 21.01 -7.66
N ASP A 3 35.06 20.04 -7.26
CA ASP A 3 33.66 20.32 -6.95
C ASP A 3 33.01 19.07 -6.34
N VAL A 4 32.52 19.24 -5.11
CA VAL A 4 31.65 18.33 -4.38
C VAL A 4 30.26 18.96 -4.40
N GLU A 5 29.48 18.69 -5.44
CA GLU A 5 28.08 19.10 -5.51
C GLU A 5 27.26 17.97 -6.14
N ARG A 6 26.80 17.04 -5.30
CA ARG A 6 25.42 16.96 -4.76
C ARG A 6 24.38 16.61 -5.81
N ARG A 7 23.83 15.41 -5.58
CA ARG A 7 22.39 15.09 -5.59
C ARG A 7 21.64 15.45 -6.87
N GLU A 8 21.47 14.43 -7.69
CA GLU A 8 20.18 14.16 -8.32
C GLU A 8 19.85 12.67 -8.05
N ARG A 9 19.63 12.30 -6.78
CA ARG A 9 18.58 11.29 -6.58
C ARG A 9 17.35 12.02 -7.04
N VAL A 10 16.84 11.67 -8.22
CA VAL A 10 15.51 12.05 -8.68
C VAL A 10 14.61 11.98 -7.46
N GLY A 11 14.22 13.15 -6.99
CA GLY A 11 13.11 13.28 -6.08
C GLY A 11 11.92 12.87 -6.93
N SER A 12 11.42 11.67 -6.72
CA SER A 12 10.01 11.42 -7.00
C SER A 12 9.20 12.05 -5.87
N ASP A 13 9.39 13.34 -5.59
CA ASP A 13 8.30 14.14 -5.03
C ASP A 13 7.34 14.38 -6.21
N GLY A 14 6.57 13.32 -6.49
CA GLY A 14 5.54 13.34 -7.49
C GLY A 14 4.62 14.53 -7.22
N SER A 15 4.78 15.56 -8.04
CA SER A 15 3.73 16.53 -8.27
C SER A 15 2.46 15.71 -8.48
N ILE A 16 1.46 15.93 -7.65
CA ILE A 16 0.08 15.48 -7.89
C ILE A 16 -0.40 16.20 -9.16
N ASP A 17 0.12 15.76 -10.30
CA ASP A 17 -0.48 15.97 -11.59
C ASP A 17 -1.83 15.26 -11.51
N GLU A 18 -2.90 16.00 -11.75
CA GLU A 18 -4.25 15.47 -11.94
C GLU A 18 -4.26 14.61 -13.22
N GLY A 19 -3.55 13.48 -13.20
CA GLY A 19 -3.06 12.80 -14.41
C GLY A 19 -2.58 11.38 -14.12
N PHE A 20 -3.50 10.42 -14.24
CA PHE A 20 -3.29 8.96 -14.34
C PHE A 20 -2.25 8.33 -13.38
N VAL A 21 -2.75 7.79 -12.26
CA VAL A 21 -2.01 6.92 -11.32
C VAL A 21 -1.47 5.69 -12.06
N ARG A 22 -0.18 5.37 -11.87
CA ARG A 22 0.43 4.17 -12.48
C ARG A 22 -0.27 2.91 -11.94
N PRO A 23 -0.55 1.89 -12.78
CA PRO A 23 -1.26 0.69 -12.32
C PRO A 23 -0.61 -0.01 -11.12
N ASP A 24 0.73 -0.03 -11.06
CA ASP A 24 1.49 -0.56 -9.94
C ASP A 24 1.29 0.26 -8.64
N GLU A 25 1.21 1.57 -8.74
CA GLU A 25 0.94 2.47 -7.62
C GLU A 25 -0.50 2.31 -7.11
N PHE A 26 -1.48 2.20 -8.02
CA PHE A 26 -2.87 1.91 -7.66
C PHE A 26 -3.01 0.56 -6.94
N LEU A 27 -2.40 -0.50 -7.49
CA LEU A 27 -2.41 -1.83 -6.86
C LEU A 27 -1.73 -1.81 -5.48
N ARG A 28 -0.68 -0.99 -5.32
CA ARG A 28 0.00 -0.77 -4.04
C ARG A 28 -0.92 -0.10 -3.03
N TYR A 29 -1.60 0.99 -3.40
CA TYR A 29 -2.58 1.65 -2.52
C TYR A 29 -3.68 0.68 -2.09
N MET A 30 -4.19 -0.13 -3.01
CA MET A 30 -5.19 -1.15 -2.69
C MET A 30 -4.65 -2.20 -1.72
N HIS A 31 -3.45 -2.74 -1.94
CA HIS A 31 -2.83 -3.70 -1.03
C HIS A 31 -2.63 -3.13 0.38
N VAL A 32 -2.08 -1.91 0.48
CA VAL A 32 -1.87 -1.24 1.77
C VAL A 32 -3.20 -0.96 2.45
N GLY A 33 -4.22 -0.53 1.71
CA GLY A 33 -5.57 -0.33 2.21
C GLY A 33 -6.18 -1.60 2.80
N LEU A 34 -5.99 -2.74 2.14
CA LEU A 34 -6.42 -4.05 2.65
C LEU A 34 -5.68 -4.45 3.93
N LEU A 35 -4.35 -4.25 3.99
CA LEU A 35 -3.56 -4.51 5.20
C LEU A 35 -4.00 -3.64 6.41
N CYS A 36 -4.44 -2.40 6.17
CA CYS A 36 -4.92 -1.52 7.22
C CYS A 36 -6.22 -1.98 7.89
N VAL A 37 -7.03 -2.80 7.20
CA VAL A 37 -8.33 -3.29 7.68
C VAL A 37 -8.33 -4.78 7.99
N GLN A 38 -7.14 -5.37 8.18
CA GLN A 38 -6.98 -6.76 8.62
C GLN A 38 -7.76 -7.01 9.91
N GLU A 39 -8.31 -8.22 10.02
CA GLU A 39 -9.05 -8.66 11.21
C GLU A 39 -8.15 -8.65 12.44
N ASP A 40 -6.98 -9.28 12.33
CA ASP A 40 -5.97 -9.22 13.38
C ASP A 40 -5.34 -7.81 13.44
N ALA A 41 -5.32 -7.23 14.65
CA ALA A 41 -4.67 -5.96 14.91
C ALA A 41 -3.16 -6.03 14.76
N TYR A 42 -2.54 -7.20 14.94
CA TYR A 42 -1.10 -7.40 14.78
C TYR A 42 -0.66 -7.35 13.32
N ASP A 43 -1.55 -7.65 12.38
CA ASP A 43 -1.27 -7.59 10.94
C ASP A 43 -1.44 -6.19 10.36
N ARG A 44 -2.04 -5.26 11.11
CA ARG A 44 -2.23 -3.89 10.66
C ARG A 44 -0.89 -3.15 10.67
N PRO A 45 -0.47 -2.56 9.55
CA PRO A 45 0.77 -1.81 9.50
C PRO A 45 0.66 -0.54 10.36
N THR A 46 1.77 -0.17 10.99
CA THR A 46 1.88 1.13 11.66
C THR A 46 1.84 2.26 10.65
N MET A 47 1.41 3.45 11.06
CA MET A 47 1.37 4.63 10.17
C MET A 47 2.74 4.98 9.56
N SER A 48 3.83 4.70 10.27
CA SER A 48 5.19 4.83 9.75
C SER A 48 5.49 3.80 8.66
N SER A 49 5.10 2.54 8.87
CA SER A 49 5.21 1.47 7.87
C SER A 49 4.41 1.81 6.61
N VAL A 50 3.17 2.27 6.76
CA VAL A 50 2.33 2.74 5.64
C VAL A 50 3.05 3.82 4.83
N ALA A 51 3.60 4.85 5.48
CA ALA A 51 4.31 5.92 4.78
C ALA A 51 5.54 5.40 4.00
N VAL A 52 6.26 4.41 4.55
CA VAL A 52 7.38 3.76 3.85
C VAL A 52 6.89 2.92 2.68
N MET A 53 5.84 2.12 2.86
CA MET A 53 5.23 1.30 1.83
C MET A 53 4.76 2.13 0.63
N LEU A 54 4.14 3.29 0.87
CA LEU A 54 3.67 4.17 -0.21
C LEU A 54 4.82 4.85 -0.96
N LYS A 55 5.87 5.27 -0.24
CA LYS A 55 7.02 5.99 -0.80
C LYS A 55 8.08 5.10 -1.44
N SER A 56 8.04 3.80 -1.19
CA SER A 56 9.07 2.88 -1.67
C SER A 56 8.54 2.10 -2.87
N GLU A 57 9.18 2.27 -4.02
CA GLU A 57 8.82 1.59 -5.26
C GLU A 57 9.07 0.07 -5.20
N THR A 58 9.98 -0.37 -4.33
CA THR A 58 10.48 -1.76 -4.28
C THR A 58 10.01 -2.57 -3.07
N VAL A 59 9.08 -2.06 -2.26
CA VAL A 59 8.63 -2.80 -1.08
C VAL A 59 7.72 -3.95 -1.51
N THR A 60 8.16 -5.17 -1.21
CA THR A 60 7.32 -6.37 -1.30
C THR A 60 6.28 -6.32 -0.19
N LEU A 61 5.03 -6.04 -0.55
CA LEU A 61 3.92 -6.07 0.40
C LEU A 61 3.50 -7.51 0.64
N CYS A 62 3.26 -7.85 1.91
CA CYS A 62 2.60 -9.10 2.26
C CYS A 62 1.20 -9.14 1.65
N GLN A 63 0.77 -10.32 1.22
CA GLN A 63 -0.57 -10.49 0.69
C GLN A 63 -1.57 -10.34 1.85
N PRO A 64 -2.58 -9.45 1.73
CA PRO A 64 -3.60 -9.28 2.73
C PRO A 64 -4.43 -10.55 2.84
N GLU A 65 -4.88 -10.86 4.04
CA GLU A 65 -5.80 -11.97 4.24
C GLU A 65 -7.21 -11.60 3.78
N LYS A 66 -8.06 -12.62 3.63
CA LYS A 66 -9.46 -12.38 3.27
C LYS A 66 -10.13 -11.58 4.40
N PRO A 67 -10.70 -10.39 4.12
CA PRO A 67 -11.44 -9.62 5.12
C PRO A 67 -12.52 -10.46 5.80
N ALA A 68 -12.65 -10.32 7.12
CA ALA A 68 -13.66 -11.01 7.92
C ALA A 68 -15.11 -10.74 7.45
N PHE A 69 -15.33 -9.62 6.75
CA PHE A 69 -16.64 -9.20 6.25
C PHE A 69 -16.96 -9.64 4.80
N PHE A 70 -16.42 -10.76 4.34
CA PHE A 70 -17.03 -11.47 3.21
C PHE A 70 -18.28 -12.23 3.69
N ALA A 71 -19.22 -11.52 4.31
CA ALA A 71 -20.54 -12.03 4.69
C ALA A 71 -21.46 -12.06 3.46
N GLY A 72 -21.07 -12.88 2.49
CA GLY A 72 -21.94 -13.38 1.44
C GLY A 72 -22.42 -14.78 1.80
N ASP A 73 -22.70 -15.03 3.08
CA ASP A 73 -23.44 -16.22 3.47
C ASP A 73 -24.91 -15.96 3.11
N SER A 74 -25.27 -16.34 1.88
CA SER A 74 -26.65 -16.77 1.63
C SER A 74 -26.88 -17.96 2.56
N GLN A 75 -27.36 -17.66 3.76
CA GLN A 75 -27.74 -18.63 4.75
C GLN A 75 -28.81 -19.54 4.14
N THR A 76 -28.39 -20.69 3.62
CA THR A 76 -29.28 -21.85 3.50
C THR A 76 -29.15 -22.60 4.83
N PRO A 77 -30.16 -22.52 5.72
CA PRO A 77 -30.17 -23.42 6.86
C PRO A 77 -30.35 -24.84 6.32
N ALA A 78 -29.28 -25.63 6.41
CA ALA A 78 -29.37 -27.07 6.36
C ALA A 78 -29.84 -27.54 7.75
N ASN A 79 -31.15 -27.77 7.87
CA ASN A 79 -31.84 -28.84 8.64
C ASN A 79 -33.30 -28.44 8.87
#